data_AF-A0A829PWD6-F1
#
_entry.id   AF-A0A829PWD6-F1
#
_cell.length_a   1.000
_cell.length_b   1.000
_cell.length_c   1.000
_cell.angle_alpha   90.00
_cell.angle_beta   90.00
_cell.angle_gamma   90.00
#
_symmetry.space_group_name_H-M   'P 1'
#
loop_
_entity.id
_entity.type
_entity.pdbx_description
1 polymer ?
#
loop_
_entity_poly.entity_id
_entity_poly.type
_entity_poly.pdbx_seq_one_letter_code
_entity_poly.pdbx_strand_id
1 'polypeptide(L)'
;MATWGISGPVDLLRRTGFLWWRCWPRLIGIWLAGWLVRHWLIKLAVYVGVHFGGFWGDLVMPLAVVARLATYILMYLVLRSESDLTGEASGPWYRGFVGILLKAILPVFVLFAAWRLILADYSSYVGLLNIDLYYAMDAGLSPDKTLEQTKEYMTPSDWRAYLAILLAFLARGALTKYSEKLPSWTQLVAVYLQALWVVLLLNAASNRLVGSPRWISERKIIVWYTERKQHVLTYLSSFGEVWKWISDAVGPMVLAVLLAVTWIAIVGAVYSVRPDTTWAGVSRAAFGEQQGARVTDVASRTGIAARARWQRLPRLVQTRGNEIFRNLLGVADQLGDTLRLTLHSGPITFCFFVFAFMGTVVLDPNGAYFNVYVTDGYMWRAIATLLGPHEWMWWASYRESIRTAIAALVDPLRTCLVVAMYWHCVERASAPPVTQEV
;
A
#
# COMPACT_ATOMS: atom_id res chain seq x y z
N MET A 1 29.91 -20.61 -17.51
CA MET A 1 28.90 -21.31 -16.70
C MET A 1 28.19 -20.30 -15.82
N ALA A 2 26.95 -19.96 -16.15
CA ALA A 2 26.20 -18.95 -15.42
C ALA A 2 25.68 -19.51 -14.09
N THR A 3 26.08 -18.90 -12.98
CA THR A 3 25.64 -19.20 -11.61
C THR A 3 24.17 -18.76 -11.43
N TRP A 4 23.25 -19.46 -12.10
CA TRP A 4 21.83 -19.30 -11.87
C TRP A 4 21.44 -20.02 -10.59
N GLY A 5 20.92 -19.28 -9.61
CA GLY A 5 19.85 -19.80 -8.76
C GLY A 5 19.92 -19.42 -7.29
N ILE A 6 21.08 -19.51 -6.64
CA ILE A 6 21.14 -19.51 -5.17
C ILE A 6 21.74 -18.21 -4.58
N SER A 7 22.62 -17.51 -5.30
CA SER A 7 23.23 -16.27 -4.79
C SER A 7 22.21 -15.18 -4.52
N GLY A 8 21.23 -14.96 -5.42
CA GLY A 8 20.23 -13.90 -5.27
C GLY A 8 19.44 -13.96 -3.95
N PRO A 9 18.75 -15.07 -3.63
CA PRO A 9 18.04 -15.24 -2.36
C PRO A 9 18.95 -15.14 -1.13
N VAL A 10 20.16 -15.72 -1.20
CA VAL A 10 21.12 -15.68 -0.08
C VAL A 10 21.63 -14.26 0.14
N ASP A 11 21.92 -13.51 -0.92
CA ASP A 11 22.32 -12.11 -0.86
C ASP A 11 21.21 -11.24 -0.28
N LEU A 12 19.95 -11.49 -0.67
CA LEU A 12 18.79 -10.80 -0.12
C LEU A 12 18.66 -11.04 1.39
N LEU A 13 18.77 -12.30 1.84
CA LEU A 13 18.74 -12.65 3.25
C LEU A 13 19.91 -12.04 4.02
N ARG A 14 21.12 -12.10 3.45
CA ARG A 14 22.31 -11.51 4.06
C ARG A 14 22.16 -10.01 4.25
N ARG A 15 21.67 -9.28 3.24
CA ARG A 15 21.42 -7.84 3.32
C ARG A 15 20.30 -7.52 4.31
N THR A 16 19.23 -8.28 4.29
CA THR A 16 18.12 -8.11 5.24
C THR A 16 18.61 -8.32 6.68
N GLY A 17 19.39 -9.38 6.91
CA GLY A 17 20.00 -9.68 8.21
C GLY A 17 21.01 -8.63 8.65
N PHE A 18 21.82 -8.10 7.73
CA PHE A 18 22.76 -7.00 7.99
C PHE A 18 22.03 -5.72 8.42
N LEU A 19 21.03 -5.29 7.65
CA LEU A 19 20.21 -4.12 7.96
C LEU A 19 19.47 -4.29 9.30
N TRP A 20 18.88 -5.47 9.52
CA TRP A 20 18.24 -5.81 10.78
C TRP A 20 19.21 -5.72 11.95
N TRP A 21 20.33 -6.44 11.90
CA TRP A 21 21.31 -6.48 12.98
C TRP A 21 21.86 -5.10 13.34
N ARG A 22 22.07 -4.25 12.33
CA ARG A 22 22.62 -2.90 12.53
C ARG A 22 21.57 -1.90 13.03
N CYS A 23 20.34 -1.97 12.54
CA CYS A 23 19.34 -0.94 12.73
C CYS A 23 18.19 -1.31 13.68
N TRP A 24 18.08 -2.57 14.13
CA TRP A 24 16.88 -3.04 14.84
C TRP A 24 16.46 -2.16 16.03
N PRO A 25 17.33 -1.64 16.93
CA PRO A 25 16.85 -0.86 18.07
C PRO A 25 16.25 0.47 17.64
N ARG A 26 16.85 1.10 16.61
CA ARG A 26 16.38 2.37 16.05
C ARG A 26 15.07 2.17 15.30
N LEU A 27 14.94 1.10 14.52
CA LEU A 27 13.70 0.80 13.79
C LEU A 27 12.55 0.49 14.73
N ILE A 28 12.79 -0.32 15.77
CA ILE A 28 11.80 -0.60 16.81
C ILE A 28 11.42 0.70 17.54
N GLY A 29 12.39 1.53 17.90
CA GLY A 29 12.14 2.83 18.55
C GLY A 29 11.27 3.77 17.70
N ILE A 30 11.57 3.89 16.40
CA ILE A 30 10.76 4.69 15.46
C ILE A 30 9.37 4.10 15.31
N TRP A 31 9.26 2.78 15.18
CA TRP A 31 7.97 2.10 15.04
C TRP A 31 7.11 2.30 16.30
N LEU A 32 7.68 2.15 17.50
CA LEU A 32 6.97 2.38 18.78
C LEU A 32 6.55 3.83 18.95
N ALA A 33 7.43 4.78 18.63
CA ALA A 33 7.10 6.21 18.66
C ALA A 33 5.96 6.52 17.67
N GLY A 34 6.04 5.99 16.45
CA GLY A 34 5.01 6.10 15.43
C GLY A 34 3.67 5.50 15.84
N TRP A 35 3.70 4.30 16.42
CA TRP A 35 2.54 3.61 16.98
C TRP A 35 1.88 4.45 18.09
N LEU A 36 2.68 5.00 19.01
CA LEU A 36 2.18 5.81 20.13
C LEU A 36 1.55 7.12 19.64
N VAL A 37 2.22 7.83 18.72
CA VAL A 37 1.67 9.04 18.08
C VAL A 37 0.37 8.73 17.35
N ARG A 38 0.32 7.64 16.58
CA ARG A 38 -0.89 7.22 15.88
C ARG A 38 -2.02 6.90 16.86
N HIS A 39 -1.73 6.13 17.91
CA HIS A 39 -2.70 5.76 18.93
C HIS A 39 -3.26 6.98 19.65
N TRP A 40 -2.39 7.93 19.99
CA TRP A 40 -2.78 9.19 20.61
C TRP A 40 -3.65 10.04 19.68
N LEU A 41 -3.32 10.13 18.38
CA LEU A 41 -4.14 10.84 17.39
C LEU A 41 -5.51 10.18 17.18
N ILE A 42 -5.60 8.85 17.21
CA ILE A 42 -6.89 8.14 17.16
C ILE A 42 -7.71 8.46 18.41
N LYS A 43 -7.12 8.40 19.61
CA LYS A 43 -7.81 8.79 20.85
C LYS A 43 -8.23 10.25 20.86
N LEU A 44 -7.40 11.15 20.32
CA LEU A 44 -7.74 12.55 20.14
C LEU A 44 -8.94 12.70 19.19
N ALA A 45 -8.97 11.96 18.09
CA ALA A 45 -10.11 11.95 17.18
C ALA A 45 -11.38 11.44 17.87
N VAL A 46 -11.30 10.38 18.70
CA VAL A 46 -12.42 9.89 19.50
C VAL A 46 -12.88 10.95 20.48
N TYR A 47 -11.98 11.56 21.25
CA TYR A 47 -12.30 12.64 22.18
C TYR A 47 -13.01 13.80 21.47
N VAL A 48 -12.45 14.27 20.35
CA VAL A 48 -13.06 15.36 19.56
C VAL A 48 -14.43 14.92 19.02
N GLY A 49 -14.55 13.68 18.56
CA GLY A 49 -15.80 13.07 18.10
C GLY A 49 -16.88 13.03 19.18
N VAL A 50 -16.53 12.62 20.39
CA VAL A 50 -17.45 12.52 21.54
C VAL A 50 -17.87 13.89 22.04
N HIS A 51 -16.95 14.86 22.15
CA HIS A 51 -17.24 16.17 22.73
C HIS A 51 -17.84 17.16 21.74
N PHE A 52 -17.24 17.32 20.55
CA PHE A 52 -17.60 18.32 19.55
C PHE A 52 -18.45 17.76 18.40
N GLY A 53 -18.54 16.43 18.27
CA GLY A 53 -19.37 15.73 17.28
C GLY A 53 -18.55 14.91 16.29
N GLY A 54 -19.13 13.81 15.77
CA GLY A 54 -18.43 12.84 14.92
C GLY A 54 -17.77 13.43 13.67
N PHE A 55 -18.37 14.48 13.08
CA PHE A 55 -17.78 15.22 11.95
C PHE A 55 -16.40 15.80 12.27
N TRP A 56 -16.23 16.36 13.47
CA TRP A 56 -14.95 16.91 13.90
C TRP A 56 -13.92 15.81 14.23
N GLY A 57 -14.37 14.66 14.75
CA GLY A 57 -13.50 13.49 14.91
C GLY A 57 -12.98 12.97 13.57
N ASP A 58 -13.84 12.90 12.55
CA ASP A 58 -13.47 12.47 11.19
C ASP A 58 -12.49 13.42 10.49
N LEU A 59 -12.54 14.71 10.82
CA LEU A 59 -11.57 15.70 10.36
C LEU A 59 -10.19 15.49 11.00
N VAL A 60 -10.12 15.00 12.23
CA VAL A 60 -8.86 14.75 12.96
C VAL A 60 -8.24 13.41 12.55
N MET A 61 -9.06 12.40 12.27
CA MET A 61 -8.64 11.03 11.96
C MET A 61 -7.52 10.93 10.88
N PRO A 62 -7.54 11.67 9.76
CA PRO A 62 -6.49 11.60 8.74
C PRO A 62 -5.08 11.88 9.25
N LEU A 63 -4.93 12.61 10.37
CA LEU A 63 -3.62 12.81 11.01
C LEU A 63 -3.00 11.49 11.46
N ALA A 64 -3.80 10.51 11.91
CA ALA A 64 -3.31 9.18 12.27
C ALA A 64 -2.73 8.44 11.06
N VAL A 65 -3.36 8.58 9.89
CA VAL A 65 -2.86 7.99 8.63
C VAL A 65 -1.54 8.64 8.21
N VAL A 66 -1.44 9.97 8.34
CA VAL A 66 -0.20 10.71 8.09
C VAL A 66 0.90 10.27 9.06
N ALA A 67 0.59 10.07 10.34
CA ALA A 67 1.55 9.57 11.32
C ALA A 67 2.08 8.18 10.95
N ARG A 68 1.21 7.26 10.51
CA ARG A 68 1.61 5.94 10.03
C ARG A 68 2.56 6.07 8.82
N LEU A 69 2.22 6.91 7.85
CA LEU A 69 3.04 7.15 6.66
C LEU A 69 4.40 7.75 7.02
N ALA A 70 4.43 8.74 7.91
CA ALA A 70 5.65 9.35 8.43
C ALA A 70 6.55 8.31 9.12
N THR A 71 5.95 7.37 9.87
CA THR A 71 6.67 6.28 10.54
C THR A 71 7.42 5.39 9.54
N TYR A 72 6.74 4.94 8.47
CA TYR A 72 7.40 4.14 7.43
C TYR A 72 8.50 4.92 6.71
N ILE A 73 8.28 6.19 6.39
CA ILE A 73 9.29 7.04 5.75
C ILE A 73 10.50 7.22 6.65
N LEU A 74 10.32 7.45 7.95
CA LEU A 74 11.43 7.55 8.91
C LEU A 74 12.23 6.25 8.97
N MET A 75 11.56 5.09 9.02
CA MET A 75 12.26 3.79 8.96
C MET A 75 13.06 3.63 7.68
N TYR A 76 12.51 4.01 6.52
CA TYR A 76 13.25 3.98 5.26
C TYR A 76 14.43 4.94 5.24
N LEU A 77 14.33 6.14 5.84
CA LEU A 77 15.46 7.05 5.90
C LEU A 77 16.60 6.52 6.77
N VAL A 78 16.29 5.83 7.87
CA VAL A 78 17.30 5.13 8.67
C VAL A 78 17.99 4.05 7.84
N LEU A 79 17.21 3.23 7.14
CA LEU A 79 17.76 2.18 6.27
C LEU A 79 18.56 2.76 5.09
N ARG A 80 18.15 3.93 4.56
CA ARG A 80 18.87 4.63 3.50
C ARG A 80 20.27 5.03 3.92
N SER A 81 20.44 5.48 5.16
CA SER A 81 21.76 5.89 5.67
C SER A 81 22.78 4.76 5.75
N GLU A 82 22.31 3.50 5.82
CA GLU A 82 23.15 2.30 5.96
C GLU A 82 23.22 1.47 4.66
N SER A 83 22.59 1.96 3.58
CA SER A 83 22.64 1.34 2.26
C SER A 83 23.38 2.25 1.28
N ASP A 84 24.09 1.67 0.32
CA ASP A 84 24.89 2.42 -0.67
C ASP A 84 24.04 3.18 -1.71
N LEU A 85 22.74 3.37 -1.45
CA LEU A 85 21.78 4.06 -2.32
C LEU A 85 21.85 5.58 -2.19
N THR A 86 23.04 6.13 -1.93
CA THR A 86 23.26 7.56 -1.65
C THR A 86 23.25 8.38 -2.94
N GLY A 87 22.11 9.02 -3.22
CA GLY A 87 22.11 10.30 -3.93
C GLY A 87 22.48 11.43 -2.96
N GLU A 88 23.44 12.28 -3.35
CA GLU A 88 23.97 13.41 -2.56
C GLU A 88 22.87 14.22 -1.89
N ALA A 89 22.77 14.12 -0.56
CA ALA A 89 21.90 14.97 0.24
C ALA A 89 22.77 15.91 1.09
N SER A 90 23.22 17.01 0.50
CA SER A 90 23.90 18.10 1.20
C SER A 90 22.89 19.02 1.88
N GLY A 91 22.58 18.77 3.16
CA GLY A 91 21.75 19.67 3.98
C GLY A 91 21.24 19.08 5.30
N PRO A 92 20.55 19.87 6.14
CA PRO A 92 19.96 19.37 7.38
C PRO A 92 18.92 18.26 7.13
N TRP A 93 19.00 17.16 7.88
CA TRP A 93 18.18 15.95 7.70
C TRP A 93 16.66 16.22 7.67
N TYR A 94 16.19 17.21 8.43
CA TYR A 94 14.78 17.59 8.51
C TYR A 94 14.25 18.19 7.20
N ARG A 95 15.05 18.99 6.47
CA ARG A 95 14.64 19.57 5.19
C ARG A 95 14.55 18.50 4.11
N GLY A 96 15.50 17.57 4.12
CA GLY A 96 15.47 16.37 3.29
C GLY A 96 14.23 15.51 3.58
N PHE A 97 13.94 15.25 4.85
CA PHE A 97 12.74 14.51 5.26
C PHE A 97 11.45 15.16 4.78
N VAL A 98 11.26 16.46 5.03
CA VAL A 98 10.04 17.18 4.60
C VAL A 98 9.92 17.17 3.07
N GLY A 99 11.02 17.43 2.35
CA GLY A 99 11.01 17.39 0.88
C GLY A 99 10.68 16.01 0.32
N ILE A 100 11.22 14.94 0.92
CA ILE A 100 10.93 13.54 0.53
C ILE A 100 9.49 13.18 0.89
N LEU A 101 9.05 13.51 2.10
CA LEU A 101 7.69 13.29 2.57
C LEU A 101 6.68 13.93 1.62
N LEU A 102 6.90 15.20 1.25
CA LEU A 102 6.01 15.93 0.34
C LEU A 102 5.98 15.35 -1.08
N LYS A 103 7.12 14.88 -1.60
CA LYS A 103 7.19 14.24 -2.93
C LYS A 103 6.59 12.84 -2.93
N ALA A 104 6.82 12.08 -1.87
CA ALA A 104 6.39 10.69 -1.75
C ALA A 104 4.94 10.56 -1.25
N ILE A 105 4.37 11.58 -0.59
CA ILE A 105 3.07 11.43 0.06
C ILE A 105 1.97 11.05 -0.92
N LEU A 106 1.90 11.71 -2.08
CA LEU A 106 0.80 11.46 -3.01
C LEU A 106 0.80 10.00 -3.53
N PRO A 107 1.89 9.48 -4.12
CA PRO A 107 1.90 8.10 -4.58
C PRO A 107 1.77 7.11 -3.41
N VAL A 108 2.46 7.32 -2.29
CA VAL A 108 2.42 6.38 -1.14
C VAL A 108 1.03 6.34 -0.52
N PHE A 109 0.33 7.48 -0.43
CA PHE A 109 -1.02 7.55 0.13
C PHE A 109 -2.03 6.80 -0.74
N VAL A 110 -1.93 6.94 -2.07
CA VAL A 110 -2.76 6.17 -3.02
C VAL A 110 -2.52 4.67 -2.86
N LEU A 111 -1.26 4.27 -2.70
CA LEU A 111 -0.89 2.87 -2.48
C LEU A 111 -1.41 2.37 -1.12
N PHE A 112 -1.41 3.18 -0.07
CA PHE A 112 -2.00 2.83 1.22
C PHE A 112 -3.52 2.70 1.16
N ALA A 113 -4.19 3.56 0.39
CA ALA A 113 -5.63 3.47 0.15
C ALA A 113 -5.98 2.16 -0.58
N ALA A 114 -5.21 1.80 -1.60
CA ALA A 114 -5.41 0.57 -2.38
C ALA A 114 -5.34 -0.69 -1.51
N TRP A 115 -4.46 -0.72 -0.51
CA TRP A 115 -4.28 -1.87 0.39
C TRP A 115 -5.10 -1.78 1.68
N ARG A 116 -6.14 -0.95 1.72
CA ARG A 116 -7.07 -0.79 2.86
C ARG A 116 -6.38 -0.45 4.20
N LEU A 117 -5.12 -0.03 4.17
CA LEU A 117 -4.36 0.38 5.35
C LEU A 117 -5.07 1.54 6.06
N ILE A 118 -5.65 2.46 5.30
CA ILE A 118 -6.44 3.58 5.80
C ILE A 118 -7.73 3.11 6.47
N LEU A 119 -8.42 2.12 5.89
CA LEU A 119 -9.64 1.56 6.47
C LEU A 119 -9.35 0.86 7.81
N ALA A 120 -8.16 0.28 7.98
CA ALA A 120 -7.77 -0.31 9.25
C ALA A 120 -7.73 0.76 10.37
N ASP A 121 -7.12 1.93 10.12
CA ASP A 121 -7.14 3.04 11.09
C ASP A 121 -8.56 3.52 11.37
N TYR A 122 -9.38 3.62 10.32
CA TYR A 122 -10.76 4.06 10.45
C TYR A 122 -11.62 3.08 11.26
N SER A 123 -11.42 1.78 11.06
CA SER A 123 -12.11 0.74 11.82
C SER A 123 -11.75 0.77 13.31
N SER A 124 -10.48 1.04 13.65
CA SER A 124 -10.05 1.23 15.04
C SER A 124 -10.68 2.47 15.67
N TYR A 125 -10.73 3.58 14.93
CA TYR A 125 -11.39 4.80 15.38
C TYR A 125 -12.89 4.59 15.65
N VAL A 126 -13.63 4.02 14.69
CA VAL A 126 -15.07 3.73 14.86
C VAL A 126 -15.31 2.73 15.99
N GLY A 127 -14.46 1.71 16.11
CA GLY A 127 -14.53 0.73 17.20
C GLY A 127 -14.39 1.39 18.58
N LEU A 128 -13.36 2.21 18.77
CA LEU A 128 -13.12 2.94 20.02
C LEU A 128 -14.22 3.96 20.31
N LEU A 129 -14.66 4.71 19.29
CA LEU A 129 -15.75 5.67 19.42
C LEU A 129 -17.04 5.00 19.91
N ASN A 130 -17.42 3.86 19.32
CA ASN A 130 -18.61 3.12 19.73
C ASN A 130 -18.51 2.61 21.17
N ILE A 131 -17.32 2.17 21.60
CA ILE A 131 -17.08 1.71 22.97
C ILE A 131 -17.23 2.88 23.96
N ASP A 132 -16.59 4.01 23.70
CA ASP A 132 -16.65 5.19 24.58
C ASP A 132 -18.07 5.77 24.66
N LEU A 133 -18.80 5.78 23.54
CA LEU A 133 -20.22 6.18 23.51
C LEU A 133 -21.08 5.22 24.34
N TYR A 134 -20.86 3.91 24.23
CA TYR A 134 -21.60 2.91 25.00
C TYR A 134 -21.37 3.09 26.52
N TYR A 135 -20.12 3.26 26.95
CA TYR A 135 -19.82 3.49 28.37
C TYR A 135 -20.34 4.83 28.89
N ALA A 136 -20.32 5.89 28.08
CA ALA A 136 -20.88 7.18 28.46
C ALA A 136 -22.41 7.11 28.69
N MET A 137 -23.11 6.30 27.88
CA MET A 137 -24.55 6.05 28.04
C MET A 137 -24.85 5.23 29.31
N ASP A 138 -24.07 4.18 29.58
CA ASP A 138 -24.24 3.30 30.74
C ASP A 138 -23.95 4.00 32.08
N ALA A 139 -22.95 4.89 32.10
CA ALA A 139 -22.57 5.66 33.29
C ALA A 139 -23.51 6.83 33.62
N GLY A 140 -24.63 7.00 32.89
CA GLY A 140 -25.59 8.09 33.11
C GLY A 140 -25.02 9.50 32.82
N LEU A 141 -23.83 9.58 32.23
CA LEU A 141 -23.11 10.82 31.92
C LEU A 141 -23.70 11.56 30.71
N SER A 142 -24.71 11.00 30.04
CA SER A 142 -25.37 11.63 28.89
C SER A 142 -26.91 11.66 29.02
N PRO A 143 -27.50 12.61 29.77
CA PRO A 143 -28.92 12.92 29.67
C PRO A 143 -29.26 13.78 28.43
N ASP A 144 -28.31 14.59 27.93
CA ASP A 144 -28.60 15.62 26.91
C ASP A 144 -28.13 15.28 25.48
N LYS A 145 -27.41 14.18 25.26
CA LYS A 145 -27.03 13.74 23.92
C LYS A 145 -27.98 12.66 23.43
N THR A 146 -29.09 13.08 22.85
CA THR A 146 -30.13 12.20 22.30
C THR A 146 -29.57 11.19 21.29
N LEU A 147 -30.17 9.99 21.25
CA LEU A 147 -29.90 8.94 20.26
C LEU A 147 -29.96 9.45 18.80
N GLU A 148 -30.71 10.53 18.55
CA GLU A 148 -30.77 11.31 17.30
C GLU A 148 -29.45 12.02 16.98
N GLN A 149 -28.82 12.72 17.94
CA GLN A 149 -27.48 13.28 17.74
C GLN A 149 -26.48 12.16 17.48
N THR A 150 -26.56 11.05 18.23
CA THR A 150 -25.76 9.83 18.03
C THR A 150 -25.93 9.19 16.64
N LYS A 151 -27.08 9.39 16.00
CA LYS A 151 -27.42 8.91 14.65
C LYS A 151 -27.25 9.96 13.54
N GLU A 152 -27.27 11.25 13.87
CA GLU A 152 -26.91 12.38 13.00
C GLU A 152 -25.39 12.35 12.67
N TYR A 153 -24.63 11.51 13.37
CA TYR A 153 -23.22 11.25 13.10
C TYR A 153 -23.05 10.37 11.87
N MET A 154 -23.15 11.04 10.73
CA MET A 154 -22.65 10.67 9.42
C MET A 154 -22.91 9.21 9.04
N THR A 155 -24.18 8.93 8.77
CA THR A 155 -24.42 7.99 7.68
C THR A 155 -23.74 8.55 6.41
N PRO A 156 -23.12 7.71 5.57
CA PRO A 156 -22.41 8.09 4.33
C PRO A 156 -23.22 8.86 3.26
N SER A 157 -24.41 9.37 3.62
CA SER A 157 -25.29 10.22 2.81
C SER A 157 -25.11 11.72 3.05
N ASP A 158 -24.41 12.16 4.08
CA ASP A 158 -24.43 13.58 4.45
C ASP A 158 -23.70 14.47 3.43
N TRP A 159 -24.42 15.46 2.92
CA TRP A 159 -23.92 16.46 1.97
C TRP A 159 -22.69 17.22 2.49
N ARG A 160 -22.58 17.36 3.82
CA ARG A 160 -21.45 17.99 4.53
C ARG A 160 -20.13 17.26 4.25
N ALA A 161 -20.15 15.92 4.17
CA ALA A 161 -18.97 15.13 3.85
C ALA A 161 -18.47 15.41 2.42
N TYR A 162 -19.40 15.48 1.46
CA TYR A 162 -19.08 15.81 0.07
C TYR A 162 -18.55 17.23 -0.08
N LEU A 163 -19.11 18.18 0.66
CA LEU A 163 -18.61 19.55 0.69
C LEU A 163 -17.21 19.62 1.31
N ALA A 164 -16.95 18.89 2.40
CA ALA A 164 -15.61 18.82 3.00
C ALA A 164 -14.58 18.20 2.05
N ILE A 165 -14.94 17.12 1.32
CA ILE A 165 -14.10 16.53 0.27
C ILE A 165 -13.77 17.56 -0.81
N LEU A 166 -14.78 18.25 -1.34
CA LEU A 166 -14.61 19.25 -2.39
C LEU A 166 -13.73 20.42 -1.93
N LEU A 167 -14.00 20.96 -0.75
CA LEU A 167 -13.20 22.05 -0.17
C LEU A 167 -11.75 21.63 0.06
N ALA A 168 -11.53 20.44 0.64
CA ALA A 168 -10.19 19.93 0.89
C ALA A 168 -9.42 19.71 -0.43
N PHE A 169 -10.09 19.18 -1.46
CA PHE A 169 -9.50 18.98 -2.78
C PHE A 169 -9.12 20.32 -3.44
N LEU A 170 -10.03 21.29 -3.45
CA LEU A 170 -9.79 22.62 -4.04
C LEU A 170 -8.71 23.39 -3.27
N ALA A 171 -8.77 23.39 -1.94
CA ALA A 171 -7.77 24.04 -1.09
C ALA A 171 -6.38 23.41 -1.29
N ARG A 172 -6.29 22.08 -1.34
CA ARG A 172 -5.05 21.37 -1.66
C ARG A 172 -4.52 21.77 -3.04
N GLY A 173 -5.39 21.80 -4.05
CA GLY A 173 -5.03 22.23 -5.41
C GLY A 173 -4.47 23.65 -5.45
N ALA A 174 -5.14 24.59 -4.77
CA ALA A 174 -4.69 25.97 -4.66
C ALA A 174 -3.32 26.08 -3.96
N LEU A 175 -3.14 25.42 -2.81
CA LEU A 175 -1.86 25.41 -2.08
C LEU A 175 -0.72 24.85 -2.93
N THR A 176 -0.97 23.78 -3.70
CA THR A 176 0.06 23.21 -4.58
C THR A 176 0.40 24.13 -5.74
N LYS A 177 -0.60 24.78 -6.35
CA LYS A 177 -0.40 25.71 -7.49
C LYS A 177 0.39 26.95 -7.10
N TYR A 178 0.17 27.46 -5.89
CA TYR A 178 0.86 28.64 -5.37
C TYR A 178 2.05 28.31 -4.45
N SER A 179 2.53 27.06 -4.49
CA SER A 179 3.58 26.57 -3.57
C SER A 179 4.89 27.35 -3.66
N GLU A 180 5.22 27.93 -4.82
CA GLU A 180 6.41 28.77 -5.01
C GLU A 180 6.33 30.14 -4.32
N LYS A 181 5.11 30.63 -4.06
CA LYS A 181 4.86 31.95 -3.44
C LYS A 181 4.49 31.86 -1.97
N LEU A 182 4.24 30.66 -1.46
CA LEU A 182 3.76 30.44 -0.10
C LEU A 182 4.89 29.95 0.83
N PRO A 183 4.83 30.30 2.12
CA PRO A 183 5.78 29.77 3.11
C PRO A 183 5.76 28.24 3.18
N SER A 184 6.90 27.62 3.46
CA SER A 184 7.04 26.14 3.48
C SER A 184 6.09 25.43 4.46
N TRP A 185 5.63 26.08 5.54
CA TRP A 185 4.68 25.49 6.49
C TRP A 185 3.33 25.16 5.84
N THR A 186 2.93 25.89 4.79
CA THR A 186 1.67 25.65 4.05
C THR A 186 1.65 24.28 3.37
N GLN A 187 2.83 23.69 3.11
CA GLN A 187 2.94 22.35 2.55
C GLN A 187 2.46 21.27 3.53
N LEU A 188 2.62 21.47 4.84
CA LEU A 188 2.07 20.57 5.85
C LEU A 188 0.53 20.58 5.85
N VAL A 189 -0.06 21.75 5.60
CA VAL A 189 -1.52 21.87 5.43
C VAL A 189 -1.97 21.15 4.16
N ALA A 190 -1.24 21.29 3.05
CA ALA A 190 -1.53 20.56 1.82
C ALA A 190 -1.48 19.03 2.01
N VAL A 191 -0.54 18.54 2.84
CA VAL A 191 -0.43 17.13 3.25
C VAL A 191 -1.66 16.67 4.03
N TYR A 192 -2.06 17.45 5.04
CA TYR A 192 -3.26 17.15 5.83
C TYR A 192 -4.52 17.12 4.94
N LEU A 193 -4.71 18.14 4.10
CA LEU A 193 -5.85 18.21 3.19
C LEU A 193 -5.85 17.05 2.20
N GLN A 194 -4.67 16.64 1.72
CA GLN A 194 -4.51 15.46 0.86
C GLN A 194 -4.99 14.19 1.56
N ALA A 195 -4.59 13.98 2.82
CA ALA A 195 -5.05 12.82 3.58
C ALA A 195 -6.56 12.89 3.85
N LEU A 196 -7.06 14.07 4.21
CA LEU A 196 -8.46 14.31 4.53
C LEU A 196 -9.40 13.94 3.39
N TRP A 197 -9.22 14.52 2.19
CA TRP A 197 -10.15 14.26 1.10
C TRP A 197 -10.12 12.79 0.66
N VAL A 198 -8.95 12.12 0.71
CA VAL A 198 -8.85 10.71 0.32
C VAL A 198 -9.51 9.79 1.35
N VAL A 199 -9.28 10.02 2.66
CA VAL A 199 -9.93 9.25 3.73
C VAL A 199 -11.44 9.37 3.62
N LEU A 200 -11.94 10.61 3.51
CA LEU A 200 -13.37 10.88 3.39
C LEU A 200 -13.95 10.27 2.11
N LEU A 201 -13.25 10.39 0.98
CA LEU A 201 -13.68 9.79 -0.28
C LEU A 201 -13.72 8.26 -0.20
N LEU A 202 -12.72 7.63 0.43
CA LEU A 202 -12.64 6.18 0.57
C LEU A 202 -13.76 5.65 1.48
N ASN A 203 -14.08 6.37 2.55
CA ASN A 203 -15.22 6.07 3.41
C ASN A 203 -16.56 6.21 2.66
N ALA A 204 -16.74 7.31 1.91
CA ALA A 204 -17.92 7.52 1.07
C ALA A 204 -18.07 6.45 -0.02
N ALA A 205 -16.95 6.04 -0.64
CA ALA A 205 -16.92 5.00 -1.68
C ALA A 205 -17.23 3.60 -1.12
N SER A 206 -16.76 3.27 0.08
CA SER A 206 -17.04 1.99 0.73
C SER A 206 -18.53 1.74 0.95
N ASN A 207 -19.31 2.81 1.17
CA ASN A 207 -20.68 2.68 1.64
C ASN A 207 -21.77 3.05 0.62
N ARG A 208 -21.51 3.93 -0.37
CA ARG A 208 -22.52 4.30 -1.38
C ARG A 208 -22.03 4.63 -2.80
N LEU A 209 -20.76 4.99 -3.02
CA LEU A 209 -20.32 5.57 -4.29
C LEU A 209 -19.38 4.65 -5.08
N VAL A 210 -19.71 4.46 -6.36
CA VAL A 210 -18.76 4.18 -7.47
C VAL A 210 -17.55 3.34 -7.06
N GLY A 211 -17.71 2.02 -7.02
CA GLY A 211 -16.59 1.11 -6.80
C GLY A 211 -16.77 0.06 -5.69
N SER A 212 -17.90 0.07 -4.96
CA SER A 212 -18.20 -1.06 -4.08
C SER A 212 -18.32 -2.34 -4.93
N PRO A 213 -17.81 -3.51 -4.45
CA PRO A 213 -17.91 -4.76 -5.20
C PRO A 213 -19.33 -5.06 -5.67
N ARG A 214 -20.31 -4.66 -4.85
CA ARG A 214 -21.74 -4.76 -5.15
C ARG A 214 -22.17 -3.85 -6.29
N TRP A 215 -21.87 -2.55 -6.23
CA TRP A 215 -22.20 -1.59 -7.30
C TRP A 215 -21.52 -1.94 -8.63
N ILE A 216 -20.27 -2.42 -8.59
CA ILE A 216 -19.55 -2.92 -9.76
C ILE A 216 -20.25 -4.17 -10.30
N SER A 217 -20.56 -5.14 -9.43
CA SER A 217 -21.20 -6.40 -9.82
C SER A 217 -22.60 -6.21 -10.40
N GLU A 218 -23.32 -5.15 -10.03
CA GLU A 218 -24.66 -4.82 -10.53
C GLU A 218 -24.64 -4.09 -11.88
N ARG A 219 -23.46 -3.68 -12.39
CA ARG A 219 -23.39 -3.01 -13.71
C ARG A 219 -23.77 -3.99 -14.80
N LYS A 220 -24.76 -3.65 -15.62
CA LYS A 220 -25.23 -4.48 -16.76
C LYS A 220 -24.10 -4.99 -17.67
N ILE A 221 -23.05 -4.20 -17.91
CA ILE A 221 -21.89 -4.61 -18.71
C ILE A 221 -21.07 -5.70 -17.99
N ILE A 222 -20.92 -5.59 -16.67
CA ILE A 222 -20.15 -6.52 -15.84
C ILE A 222 -20.95 -7.80 -15.62
N VAL A 223 -22.26 -7.69 -15.37
CA VAL A 223 -23.19 -8.81 -15.36
C VAL A 223 -23.15 -9.54 -16.69
N TRP A 224 -23.35 -8.83 -17.81
CA TRP A 224 -23.28 -9.42 -19.16
C TRP A 224 -21.94 -10.10 -19.42
N TYR A 225 -20.81 -9.47 -19.07
CA TYR A 225 -19.48 -10.06 -19.24
C TYR A 225 -19.33 -11.32 -18.39
N THR A 226 -19.79 -11.28 -17.15
CA THR A 226 -19.69 -12.41 -16.21
C THR A 226 -20.55 -13.57 -16.66
N GLU A 227 -21.80 -13.31 -17.05
CA GLU A 227 -22.72 -14.29 -17.63
C GLU A 227 -22.16 -14.87 -18.93
N ARG A 228 -21.61 -14.03 -19.81
CA ARG A 228 -21.05 -14.48 -21.09
C ARG A 228 -19.80 -15.33 -20.89
N LYS A 229 -18.91 -14.91 -19.98
CA LYS A 229 -17.74 -15.70 -19.56
C LYS A 229 -18.19 -17.04 -18.99
N GLN A 230 -19.16 -17.04 -18.08
CA GLN A 230 -19.70 -18.26 -17.46
C GLN A 230 -20.25 -19.21 -18.53
N HIS A 231 -21.05 -18.69 -19.46
CA HIS A 231 -21.67 -19.45 -20.56
C HIS A 231 -20.64 -20.04 -21.54
N VAL A 232 -19.53 -19.35 -21.78
CA VAL A 232 -18.43 -19.87 -22.61
C VAL A 232 -17.64 -20.95 -21.85
N LEU A 233 -17.38 -20.75 -20.56
CA LEU A 233 -16.65 -21.71 -19.72
C LEU A 233 -17.45 -22.99 -19.45
N THR A 234 -18.78 -22.92 -19.34
CA THR A 234 -19.64 -24.11 -19.20
C THR A 234 -19.76 -24.89 -20.50
N TYR A 235 -19.77 -24.22 -21.66
CA TYR A 235 -19.78 -24.89 -22.96
C TYR A 235 -18.45 -25.64 -23.22
N LEU A 236 -17.34 -25.11 -22.72
CA LEU A 236 -16.02 -25.72 -22.79
C LEU A 236 -15.66 -26.38 -21.45
N SER A 237 -16.51 -27.25 -20.91
CA SER A 237 -16.44 -27.78 -19.53
C SER A 237 -15.02 -28.11 -19.02
N SER A 238 -14.21 -28.83 -19.81
CA SER A 238 -12.82 -29.15 -19.45
C SER A 238 -11.90 -27.92 -19.38
N PHE A 239 -12.07 -26.94 -20.27
CA PHE A 239 -11.38 -25.65 -20.19
C PHE A 239 -11.93 -24.78 -19.06
N GLY A 240 -13.23 -24.89 -18.75
CA GLY A 240 -13.90 -24.23 -17.63
C GLY A 240 -13.29 -24.62 -16.29
N GLU A 241 -13.06 -25.91 -16.06
CA GLU A 241 -12.41 -26.43 -14.85
C GLU A 241 -10.95 -25.99 -14.75
N VAL A 242 -10.18 -26.10 -15.84
CA VAL A 242 -8.78 -25.63 -15.87
C VAL A 242 -8.70 -24.13 -15.63
N TRP A 243 -9.57 -23.35 -16.27
CA TRP A 243 -9.62 -21.89 -16.08
C TRP A 243 -10.03 -21.51 -14.65
N LYS A 244 -10.97 -22.25 -14.05
CA LYS A 244 -11.34 -22.07 -12.65
C LYS A 244 -10.16 -22.37 -11.73
N TRP A 245 -9.47 -23.49 -11.93
CA TRP A 245 -8.28 -23.85 -11.15
C TRP A 245 -7.18 -22.81 -11.28
N ILE A 246 -6.90 -22.33 -12.50
CA ILE A 246 -5.94 -21.25 -12.76
C ILE A 246 -6.39 -19.96 -12.05
N SER A 247 -7.66 -19.57 -12.16
CA SER A 247 -8.17 -18.34 -11.56
C SER A 247 -8.11 -18.40 -10.02
N ASP A 248 -8.46 -19.54 -9.44
CA ASP A 248 -8.47 -19.76 -7.99
C ASP A 248 -7.03 -19.81 -7.43
N ALA A 249 -6.07 -20.32 -8.20
CA ALA A 249 -4.65 -20.31 -7.84
C ALA A 249 -3.98 -18.94 -8.06
N VAL A 250 -4.17 -18.34 -9.25
CA VAL A 250 -3.48 -17.12 -9.69
C VAL A 250 -4.05 -15.87 -9.03
N GLY A 251 -5.36 -15.82 -8.77
CA GLY A 251 -6.02 -14.64 -8.19
C GLY A 251 -5.36 -14.15 -6.89
N PRO A 252 -5.21 -15.01 -5.86
CA PRO A 252 -4.49 -14.66 -4.63
C PRO A 252 -3.02 -14.32 -4.86
N MET A 253 -2.33 -15.04 -5.77
CA MET A 253 -0.93 -14.78 -6.08
C MET A 253 -0.71 -13.39 -6.70
N VAL A 254 -1.59 -12.96 -7.61
CA VAL A 254 -1.52 -11.63 -8.22
C VAL A 254 -1.65 -10.54 -7.16
N LEU A 255 -2.58 -10.68 -6.22
CA LEU A 255 -2.72 -9.73 -5.12
C LEU A 255 -1.48 -9.72 -4.21
N ALA A 256 -0.94 -10.88 -3.87
CA ALA A 256 0.30 -10.99 -3.08
C ALA A 256 1.50 -10.31 -3.79
N VAL A 257 1.66 -10.55 -5.08
CA VAL A 257 2.69 -9.92 -5.91
C VAL A 257 2.51 -8.41 -5.98
N LEU A 258 1.30 -7.93 -6.28
CA LEU A 258 1.00 -6.51 -6.35
C LEU A 258 1.26 -5.82 -5.01
N LEU A 259 0.94 -6.48 -3.89
CA LEU A 259 1.23 -5.96 -2.57
C LEU A 259 2.74 -5.83 -2.39
N ALA A 260 3.51 -6.89 -2.60
CA ALA A 260 4.96 -6.85 -2.45
C ALA A 260 5.63 -5.79 -3.36
N VAL A 261 5.21 -5.69 -4.62
CA VAL A 261 5.71 -4.69 -5.58
C VAL A 261 5.32 -3.27 -5.17
N THR A 262 4.13 -3.08 -4.60
CA THR A 262 3.71 -1.79 -4.05
C THR A 262 4.68 -1.29 -2.98
N TRP A 263 5.15 -2.17 -2.09
CA TRP A 263 6.12 -1.81 -1.07
C TRP A 263 7.47 -1.40 -1.65
N ILE A 264 7.92 -2.04 -2.73
CA ILE A 264 9.11 -1.60 -3.49
C ILE A 264 8.87 -0.24 -4.14
N ALA A 265 7.67 0.00 -4.69
CA ALA A 265 7.32 1.26 -5.34
C ALA A 265 7.35 2.43 -4.34
N ILE A 266 6.94 2.17 -3.10
CA ILE A 266 7.04 3.13 -1.99
C ILE A 266 8.50 3.48 -1.72
N VAL A 267 9.40 2.48 -1.59
CA VAL A 267 10.83 2.74 -1.40
C VAL A 267 11.41 3.52 -2.56
N GLY A 268 11.07 3.16 -3.81
CA GLY A 268 11.50 3.90 -5.00
C GLY A 268 11.01 5.36 -5.02
N ALA A 269 9.79 5.62 -4.54
CA ALA A 269 9.27 6.99 -4.41
C ALA A 269 10.02 7.79 -3.33
N VAL A 270 10.41 7.15 -2.22
CA VAL A 270 11.14 7.79 -1.11
C VAL A 270 12.61 8.03 -1.47
N TYR A 271 13.27 7.08 -2.11
CA TYR A 271 14.70 7.17 -2.44
C TYR A 271 14.96 7.96 -3.72
N SER A 272 13.94 8.12 -4.58
CA SER A 272 14.01 8.86 -5.85
C SER A 272 15.07 8.34 -6.84
N VAL A 273 15.60 7.13 -6.62
CA VAL A 273 16.50 6.46 -7.57
C VAL A 273 15.64 5.69 -8.57
N ARG A 274 15.78 6.01 -9.85
CA ARG A 274 15.06 5.31 -10.93
C ARG A 274 16.08 4.78 -11.93
N PRO A 275 16.50 3.51 -11.80
CA PRO A 275 17.33 2.87 -12.80
C PRO A 275 16.55 2.72 -14.10
N ASP A 276 17.21 2.98 -15.23
CA ASP A 276 16.62 2.75 -16.55
C ASP A 276 16.50 1.24 -16.79
N THR A 277 15.29 0.70 -16.61
CA THR A 277 15.02 -0.73 -16.82
C THR A 277 14.08 -0.93 -18.01
N THR A 278 14.46 -1.86 -18.89
CA THR A 278 13.69 -2.19 -20.10
C THR A 278 13.08 -3.58 -19.98
N TRP A 279 11.92 -3.81 -20.61
CA TRP A 279 11.33 -5.15 -20.74
C TRP A 279 12.28 -6.15 -21.42
N ALA A 280 13.18 -5.65 -22.28
CA ALA A 280 14.22 -6.46 -22.88
C ALA A 280 15.31 -6.87 -21.89
N GLY A 281 15.60 -6.06 -20.88
CA GLY A 281 16.43 -6.47 -19.73
C GLY A 281 15.73 -7.54 -18.90
N VAL A 282 14.42 -7.37 -18.64
CA VAL A 282 13.62 -8.36 -17.89
C VAL A 282 13.56 -9.71 -18.60
N SER A 283 13.30 -9.75 -19.90
CA SER A 283 13.23 -11.01 -20.66
C SER A 283 14.58 -11.72 -20.67
N ARG A 284 15.69 -10.99 -20.81
CA ARG A 284 17.05 -11.53 -20.72
C ARG A 284 17.36 -12.04 -19.31
N ALA A 285 16.94 -11.32 -18.27
CA ALA A 285 17.09 -11.73 -16.87
C ALA A 285 16.21 -12.92 -16.47
N ALA A 286 15.11 -13.19 -17.19
CA ALA A 286 14.21 -14.31 -16.91
C ALA A 286 14.50 -15.56 -17.74
N PHE A 287 14.81 -15.39 -19.03
CA PHE A 287 14.92 -16.48 -20.01
C PHE A 287 16.34 -16.64 -20.58
N GLY A 288 17.30 -15.82 -20.15
CA GLY A 288 18.65 -15.77 -20.74
C GLY A 288 18.71 -14.96 -22.04
N GLU A 289 19.93 -14.75 -22.56
CA GLU A 289 20.16 -13.87 -23.72
C GLU A 289 19.39 -14.29 -24.98
N GLN A 290 19.50 -15.57 -25.37
CA GLN A 290 18.98 -16.04 -26.64
C GLN A 290 17.45 -16.18 -26.67
N GLN A 291 16.85 -16.68 -25.58
CA GLN A 291 15.39 -16.83 -25.50
C GLN A 291 14.72 -15.50 -25.13
N GLY A 292 15.38 -14.66 -24.32
CA GLY A 292 14.91 -13.33 -23.97
C GLY A 292 14.76 -12.40 -25.18
N ALA A 293 15.68 -12.46 -26.13
CA ALA A 293 15.61 -11.71 -27.39
C ALA A 293 14.44 -12.15 -28.28
N ARG A 294 14.17 -13.46 -28.36
CA ARG A 294 13.03 -14.00 -29.12
C ARG A 294 11.69 -13.55 -28.55
N VAL A 295 11.55 -13.58 -27.23
CA VAL A 295 10.31 -13.15 -26.54
C VAL A 295 10.08 -11.65 -26.76
N THR A 296 11.12 -10.82 -26.70
CA THR A 296 10.99 -9.37 -26.97
C THR A 296 10.66 -9.06 -28.42
N ASP A 297 11.19 -9.84 -29.37
CA ASP A 297 10.88 -9.68 -30.79
C ASP A 297 9.43 -10.05 -31.08
N VAL A 298 8.92 -11.12 -30.47
CA VAL A 298 7.50 -11.50 -30.62
C VAL A 298 6.58 -10.47 -29.96
N ALA A 299 6.94 -10.00 -28.75
CA ALA A 299 6.18 -8.98 -28.03
C ALA A 299 6.18 -7.62 -28.75
N SER A 300 7.30 -7.22 -29.36
CA SER A 300 7.38 -5.97 -30.11
C SER A 300 6.57 -6.05 -31.41
N ARG A 301 6.62 -7.16 -32.14
CA ARG A 301 5.81 -7.38 -33.35
C ARG A 301 4.31 -7.36 -33.06
N THR A 302 3.88 -8.01 -31.98
CA THR A 302 2.47 -8.00 -31.55
C THR A 302 2.05 -6.63 -31.04
N GLY A 303 2.93 -5.91 -30.32
CA GLY A 303 2.71 -4.53 -29.88
C GLY A 303 2.55 -3.55 -31.05
N ILE A 304 3.37 -3.67 -32.09
CA ILE A 304 3.26 -2.86 -33.31
C ILE A 304 1.94 -3.15 -34.03
N ALA A 305 1.55 -4.42 -34.16
CA ALA A 305 0.28 -4.80 -34.78
C ALA A 305 -0.94 -4.31 -33.98
N ALA A 306 -0.90 -4.37 -32.66
CA ALA A 306 -1.94 -3.85 -31.78
C ALA A 306 -2.03 -2.31 -31.86
N ARG A 307 -0.88 -1.62 -31.88
CA ARG A 307 -0.81 -0.17 -32.03
C ARG A 307 -1.35 0.29 -33.38
N ALA A 308 -1.06 -0.44 -34.44
CA ALA A 308 -1.61 -0.18 -35.77
C ALA A 308 -3.13 -0.35 -35.80
N ARG A 309 -3.69 -1.35 -35.08
CA ARG A 309 -5.16 -1.51 -34.94
C ARG A 309 -5.79 -0.42 -34.09
N TRP A 310 -5.11 0.01 -33.02
CA TRP A 310 -5.56 1.12 -32.17
C TRP A 310 -5.62 2.45 -32.93
N GLN A 311 -4.61 2.70 -33.78
CA GLN A 311 -4.54 3.89 -34.63
C GLN A 311 -5.62 3.94 -35.71
N ARG A 312 -6.27 2.80 -36.03
CA ARG A 312 -7.41 2.73 -36.95
C ARG A 312 -8.75 3.13 -36.31
N LEU A 313 -8.81 3.25 -34.98
CA LEU A 313 -10.04 3.67 -34.30
C LEU A 313 -10.31 5.18 -34.48
N PRO A 314 -11.56 5.64 -34.43
CA PRO A 314 -11.89 7.07 -34.53
C PRO A 314 -11.16 7.91 -33.48
N ARG A 315 -10.70 9.11 -33.86
CA ARG A 315 -9.91 10.01 -32.99
C ARG A 315 -10.60 10.31 -31.66
N LEU A 316 -11.93 10.35 -31.61
CA LEU A 316 -12.72 10.57 -30.39
C LEU A 316 -12.58 9.44 -29.36
N VAL A 317 -12.48 8.19 -29.84
CA VAL A 317 -12.24 7.00 -29.00
C VAL A 317 -10.77 6.95 -28.58
N GLN A 318 -9.86 7.38 -29.45
CA GLN A 318 -8.44 7.46 -29.11
C GLN A 318 -8.16 8.51 -28.04
N THR A 319 -8.75 9.71 -28.11
CA THR A 319 -8.51 10.78 -27.14
C THR A 319 -9.15 10.47 -25.79
N ARG A 320 -10.42 10.07 -25.78
CA ARG A 320 -11.11 9.66 -24.54
C ARG A 320 -10.52 8.40 -23.94
N GLY A 321 -10.16 7.44 -24.80
CA GLY A 321 -9.45 6.22 -24.41
C GLY A 321 -8.10 6.56 -23.79
N ASN A 322 -7.27 7.36 -24.47
CA ASN A 322 -5.96 7.75 -23.95
C ASN A 322 -6.04 8.62 -22.68
N GLU A 323 -7.06 9.45 -22.49
CA GLU A 323 -7.25 10.20 -21.24
C GLU A 323 -7.61 9.29 -20.07
N ILE A 324 -8.57 8.38 -20.27
CA ILE A 324 -8.97 7.41 -19.24
C ILE A 324 -7.82 6.44 -18.97
N PHE A 325 -7.15 5.97 -20.01
CA PHE A 325 -5.96 5.12 -19.90
C PHE A 325 -4.84 5.88 -19.21
N ARG A 326 -4.49 7.12 -19.56
CA ARG A 326 -3.44 7.88 -18.87
C ARG A 326 -3.76 8.15 -17.40
N ASN A 327 -5.02 8.46 -17.06
CA ASN A 327 -5.41 8.74 -15.68
C ASN A 327 -5.48 7.48 -14.80
N LEU A 328 -5.87 6.33 -15.35
CA LEU A 328 -5.85 5.06 -14.62
C LEU A 328 -4.48 4.38 -14.66
N LEU A 329 -3.73 4.53 -15.75
CA LEU A 329 -2.39 3.98 -15.91
C LEU A 329 -1.33 4.78 -15.18
N GLY A 330 -1.52 6.02 -14.73
CA GLY A 330 -0.46 6.73 -14.00
C GLY A 330 0.08 5.93 -12.79
N VAL A 331 -0.80 5.26 -12.05
CA VAL A 331 -0.43 4.35 -10.95
C VAL A 331 0.04 2.99 -11.49
N ALA A 332 -0.59 2.47 -12.55
CA ALA A 332 -0.23 1.19 -13.14
C ALA A 332 1.13 1.21 -13.87
N ASP A 333 1.52 2.34 -14.45
CA ASP A 333 2.81 2.62 -15.06
C ASP A 333 3.87 2.72 -13.97
N GLN A 334 3.58 3.41 -12.86
CA GLN A 334 4.48 3.42 -11.71
C GLN A 334 4.69 2.02 -11.11
N LEU A 335 3.61 1.25 -10.93
CA LEU A 335 3.69 -0.15 -10.49
C LEU A 335 4.36 -1.03 -11.55
N GLY A 336 4.13 -0.76 -12.83
CA GLY A 336 4.70 -1.47 -13.96
C GLY A 336 6.21 -1.26 -14.07
N ASP A 337 6.69 -0.04 -13.90
CA ASP A 337 8.11 0.29 -13.86
C ASP A 337 8.79 -0.33 -12.64
N THR A 338 8.12 -0.31 -11.49
CA THR A 338 8.61 -1.00 -10.29
C THR A 338 8.65 -2.52 -10.50
N LEU A 339 7.63 -3.09 -11.14
CA LEU A 339 7.57 -4.50 -11.47
C LEU A 339 8.68 -4.88 -12.46
N ARG A 340 8.94 -4.06 -13.48
CA ARG A 340 10.07 -4.25 -14.40
C ARG A 340 11.39 -4.26 -13.66
N LEU A 341 11.62 -3.26 -12.82
CA LEU A 341 12.82 -3.16 -11.99
C LEU A 341 12.98 -4.42 -11.11
N THR A 342 11.88 -4.87 -10.50
CA THR A 342 11.92 -6.03 -9.61
C THR A 342 12.14 -7.33 -10.37
N LEU A 343 11.49 -7.52 -11.52
CA LEU A 343 11.67 -8.70 -12.36
C LEU A 343 13.07 -8.76 -12.99
N HIS A 344 13.71 -7.59 -13.22
CA HIS A 344 15.09 -7.51 -13.68
C HIS A 344 16.10 -8.13 -12.69
N SER A 345 15.75 -8.24 -11.40
CA SER A 345 16.57 -8.96 -10.41
C SER A 345 16.68 -10.46 -10.68
N GLY A 346 15.75 -11.02 -11.46
CA GLY A 346 15.66 -12.44 -11.78
C GLY A 346 14.43 -13.11 -11.12
N PRO A 347 13.85 -14.13 -11.77
CA PRO A 347 12.58 -14.73 -11.34
C PRO A 347 12.69 -15.44 -9.98
N ILE A 348 13.83 -16.08 -9.67
CA ILE A 348 14.02 -16.81 -8.41
C ILE A 348 14.08 -15.84 -7.23
N THR A 349 14.89 -14.78 -7.32
CA THR A 349 14.99 -13.75 -6.28
C THR A 349 13.65 -13.05 -6.08
N PHE A 350 12.95 -12.74 -7.16
CA PHE A 350 11.62 -12.15 -7.09
C PHE A 350 10.60 -13.05 -6.39
N CYS A 351 10.48 -14.32 -6.80
CA CYS A 351 9.60 -15.28 -6.15
C CYS A 351 9.94 -15.41 -4.67
N PHE A 352 11.23 -15.57 -4.33
CA PHE A 352 11.70 -15.65 -2.95
C PHE A 352 11.33 -14.40 -2.15
N PHE A 353 11.54 -13.20 -2.69
CA PHE A 353 11.14 -11.94 -2.06
C PHE A 353 9.63 -11.90 -1.80
N VAL A 354 8.80 -12.25 -2.79
CA VAL A 354 7.34 -12.27 -2.63
C VAL A 354 6.95 -13.27 -1.53
N PHE A 355 7.51 -14.48 -1.52
CA PHE A 355 7.25 -15.46 -0.47
C PHE A 355 7.69 -14.98 0.92
N ALA A 356 8.89 -14.41 1.04
CA ALA A 356 9.40 -13.88 2.30
C ALA A 356 8.54 -12.70 2.79
N PHE A 357 8.19 -11.77 1.89
CA PHE A 357 7.32 -10.65 2.18
C PHE A 357 5.94 -11.12 2.65
N MET A 358 5.34 -12.07 1.93
CA MET A 358 4.07 -12.67 2.34
C MET A 358 4.18 -13.39 3.68
N GLY A 359 5.29 -14.06 3.96
CA GLY A 359 5.59 -14.60 5.29
C GLY A 359 5.47 -13.54 6.38
N THR A 360 6.06 -12.36 6.18
CA THR A 360 5.91 -11.25 7.15
C THR A 360 4.48 -10.72 7.27
N VAL A 361 3.68 -10.78 6.20
CA VAL A 361 2.27 -10.35 6.24
C VAL A 361 1.43 -11.31 7.05
N VAL A 362 1.64 -12.62 6.91
CA VAL A 362 0.83 -13.62 7.61
C VAL A 362 1.28 -13.81 9.07
N LEU A 363 2.53 -13.48 9.40
CA LEU A 363 2.99 -13.42 10.79
C LEU A 363 2.37 -12.26 11.58
N ASP A 364 2.05 -11.15 10.91
CA ASP A 364 1.56 -9.92 11.52
C ASP A 364 0.09 -10.01 11.98
N PRO A 365 -0.23 -9.65 13.24
CA PRO A 365 -1.58 -9.71 13.78
C PRO A 365 -2.50 -8.58 13.33
N ASN A 366 -2.00 -7.57 12.60
CA ASN A 366 -2.78 -6.36 12.28
C ASN A 366 -3.92 -6.58 11.26
N GLY A 367 -4.02 -7.75 10.60
CA GLY A 367 -5.14 -8.13 9.72
C GLY A 367 -5.39 -7.24 8.51
N ALA A 368 -4.58 -6.19 8.30
CA ALA A 368 -4.89 -5.08 7.43
C ALA A 368 -4.86 -5.43 5.92
N TYR A 369 -4.06 -6.43 5.52
CA TYR A 369 -3.77 -6.71 4.12
C TYR A 369 -4.74 -7.70 3.45
N PHE A 370 -5.41 -8.56 4.22
CA PHE A 370 -6.27 -9.61 3.66
C PHE A 370 -7.71 -9.46 4.12
N ASN A 371 -7.94 -9.44 5.42
CA ASN A 371 -9.26 -9.24 5.99
C ASN A 371 -9.12 -8.89 7.47
N VAL A 372 -9.64 -7.72 7.85
CA VAL A 372 -9.65 -7.22 9.24
C VAL A 372 -10.35 -8.19 10.19
N TYR A 373 -11.21 -9.08 9.67
CA TYR A 373 -12.03 -9.99 10.46
C TYR A 373 -11.56 -11.46 10.48
N VAL A 374 -10.57 -11.89 9.66
CA VAL A 374 -10.37 -13.34 9.41
C VAL A 374 -9.12 -13.95 10.06
N THR A 375 -8.08 -13.21 10.45
CA THR A 375 -6.94 -13.87 11.11
C THR A 375 -6.16 -12.95 12.04
N ASP A 376 -6.01 -13.36 13.30
CA ASP A 376 -5.11 -12.73 14.28
C ASP A 376 -3.60 -12.92 13.95
N GLY A 377 -3.25 -13.43 12.76
CA GLY A 377 -1.88 -13.74 12.35
C GLY A 377 -1.35 -15.06 12.96
N TYR A 378 -0.34 -15.66 12.32
CA TYR A 378 0.25 -16.91 12.83
C TYR A 378 1.10 -16.70 14.09
N MET A 379 1.75 -15.53 14.24
CA MET A 379 2.58 -15.27 15.43
C MET A 379 1.73 -15.16 16.69
N TRP A 380 0.57 -14.49 16.61
CA TRP A 380 -0.39 -14.45 17.70
C TRP A 380 -0.85 -15.86 18.10
N ARG A 381 -1.20 -16.69 17.10
CA ARG A 381 -1.60 -18.08 17.35
C ARG A 381 -0.49 -18.88 18.02
N ALA A 382 0.76 -18.73 17.56
CA ALA A 382 1.92 -19.39 18.16
C ALA A 382 2.10 -18.97 19.63
N ILE A 383 2.02 -17.67 19.92
CA ILE A 383 2.10 -17.17 21.30
C ILE A 383 0.92 -17.66 22.13
N ALA A 384 -0.29 -17.66 21.58
CA ALA A 384 -1.48 -18.20 22.26
C ALA A 384 -1.33 -19.69 22.59
N THR A 385 -0.76 -20.49 21.68
CA THR A 385 -0.47 -21.90 21.95
C THR A 385 0.65 -22.11 22.96
N LEU A 386 1.65 -21.22 23.00
CA LEU A 386 2.77 -21.30 23.94
C LEU A 386 2.39 -20.90 25.36
N LEU A 387 1.58 -19.85 25.51
CA LEU A 387 1.11 -19.37 26.81
C LEU A 387 -0.02 -20.26 27.37
N GLY A 388 -0.75 -20.95 26.50
CA GLY A 388 -1.81 -21.87 26.89
C GLY A 388 -3.11 -21.17 27.28
N PRO A 389 -4.11 -21.91 27.78
CA PRO A 389 -5.41 -21.36 28.11
C PRO A 389 -5.34 -20.45 29.36
N HIS A 390 -5.83 -19.23 29.20
CA HIS A 390 -6.00 -18.24 30.27
C HIS A 390 -7.42 -17.66 30.24
N GLU A 391 -7.84 -17.06 31.36
CA GLU A 391 -9.13 -16.37 31.45
C GLU A 391 -9.25 -15.21 30.46
N TRP A 392 -10.49 -14.85 30.09
CA TRP A 392 -10.74 -13.77 29.13
C TRP A 392 -10.16 -12.43 29.58
N MET A 393 -10.21 -12.11 30.87
CA MET A 393 -9.72 -10.84 31.41
C MET A 393 -8.20 -10.70 31.24
N TRP A 394 -7.46 -11.80 31.41
CA TRP A 394 -6.03 -11.86 31.16
C TRP A 394 -5.72 -11.58 29.68
N TRP A 395 -6.41 -12.27 28.76
CA TRP A 395 -6.24 -12.03 27.33
C TRP A 395 -6.63 -10.61 26.94
N ALA A 396 -7.73 -10.07 27.47
CA ALA A 396 -8.16 -8.70 27.20
C ALA A 396 -7.12 -7.67 27.63
N SER A 397 -6.46 -7.90 28.77
CA SER A 397 -5.44 -7.00 29.33
C SER A 397 -4.13 -7.02 28.54
N TYR A 398 -3.66 -8.20 28.13
CA TYR A 398 -2.36 -8.35 27.47
C TYR A 398 -2.42 -8.35 25.94
N ARG A 399 -3.61 -8.45 25.34
CA ARG A 399 -3.77 -8.54 23.88
C ARG A 399 -3.08 -7.42 23.12
N GLU A 400 -3.30 -6.18 23.52
CA GLU A 400 -2.69 -5.04 22.82
C GLU A 400 -1.16 -5.02 23.00
N SER A 401 -0.66 -5.33 24.20
CA SER A 401 0.78 -5.39 24.47
C SER A 401 1.47 -6.48 23.65
N ILE A 402 0.89 -7.69 23.58
CA ILE A 402 1.42 -8.80 22.80
C ILE A 402 1.38 -8.48 21.30
N ARG A 403 0.26 -7.95 20.79
CA ARG A 403 0.15 -7.55 19.37
C ARG A 403 1.15 -6.46 19.00
N THR A 404 1.32 -5.48 19.89
CA THR A 404 2.28 -4.39 19.71
C THR A 404 3.71 -4.93 19.70
N ALA A 405 4.05 -5.87 20.59
CA ALA A 405 5.37 -6.50 20.60
C ALA A 405 5.66 -7.30 19.31
N ILE A 406 4.67 -8.05 18.80
CA ILE A 406 4.81 -8.76 17.52
C ILE A 406 5.02 -7.77 16.38
N ALA A 407 4.17 -6.76 16.27
CA ALA A 407 4.23 -5.79 15.17
C ALA A 407 5.52 -4.95 15.23
N ALA A 408 6.01 -4.61 16.43
CA ALA A 408 7.29 -3.96 16.64
C ALA A 408 8.47 -4.75 16.08
N LEU A 409 8.37 -6.08 15.99
CA LEU A 409 9.40 -6.91 15.38
C LEU A 409 9.15 -7.10 13.88
N VAL A 410 7.92 -7.45 13.49
CA VAL A 410 7.59 -7.86 12.13
C VAL A 410 7.61 -6.70 11.14
N ASP A 411 7.09 -5.52 11.50
CA ASP A 411 7.03 -4.37 10.58
C ASP A 411 8.43 -3.83 10.25
N PRO A 412 9.30 -3.55 11.24
CA PRO A 412 10.70 -3.25 10.98
C PRO A 412 11.41 -4.29 10.13
N LEU A 413 11.21 -5.59 10.40
CA LEU A 413 11.82 -6.67 9.60
C LEU A 413 11.33 -6.63 8.15
N ARG A 414 10.03 -6.40 7.93
CA ARG A 414 9.43 -6.21 6.60
C ARG A 414 10.06 -5.02 5.89
N THR A 415 10.29 -3.90 6.57
CA THR A 415 10.96 -2.75 5.95
C THR A 415 12.40 -3.05 5.54
N CYS A 416 13.16 -3.79 6.36
CA CYS A 416 14.51 -4.25 5.99
C CYS A 416 14.48 -5.12 4.74
N LEU A 417 13.54 -6.07 4.64
CA LEU A 417 13.39 -6.96 3.49
C LEU A 417 13.08 -6.18 2.21
N VAL A 418 12.16 -5.21 2.28
CA VAL A 418 11.77 -4.38 1.12
C VAL A 418 12.94 -3.51 0.67
N VAL A 419 13.68 -2.88 1.60
CA VAL A 419 14.85 -2.07 1.25
C VAL A 419 15.99 -2.92 0.69
N ALA A 420 16.23 -4.11 1.26
CA ALA A 420 17.24 -5.04 0.75
C ALA A 420 16.93 -5.49 -0.67
N MET A 421 15.65 -5.76 -0.98
CA MET A 421 15.22 -6.10 -2.33
C MET A 421 15.40 -4.93 -3.29
N TYR A 422 14.98 -3.74 -2.89
CA TYR A 422 15.15 -2.54 -3.71
C TYR A 422 16.63 -2.25 -3.99
N TRP A 423 17.50 -2.37 -2.98
CA TRP A 423 18.95 -2.25 -3.13
C TRP A 423 19.48 -3.26 -4.15
N HIS A 424 19.11 -4.54 -4.00
CA HIS A 424 19.51 -5.59 -4.94
C HIS A 424 19.06 -5.29 -6.38
N CYS A 425 17.82 -4.80 -6.57
CA CYS A 425 17.31 -4.41 -7.88
C CYS A 425 18.10 -3.26 -8.51
N VAL A 426 18.42 -2.22 -7.72
CA VAL A 426 19.16 -1.05 -8.21
C VAL A 426 20.58 -1.42 -8.63
N GLU A 427 21.29 -2.22 -7.85
CA GLU A 427 22.63 -2.69 -8.22
C GLU A 427 22.61 -3.55 -9.48
N ARG A 428 21.67 -4.50 -9.57
CA ARG A 428 21.50 -5.35 -10.76
C ARG A 428 21.16 -4.54 -12.02
N ALA A 429 20.38 -3.47 -11.89
CA ALA A 429 20.06 -2.59 -13.00
C ALA A 429 21.23 -1.66 -13.37
N SER A 430 22.11 -1.35 -12.42
CA SER A 430 23.27 -0.46 -12.64
C SER A 430 24.53 -1.20 -13.09
N ALA A 431 24.56 -2.54 -12.99
CA ALA A 431 25.69 -3.34 -13.42
C ALA A 431 25.85 -3.29 -14.96
N PRO A 432 27.06 -3.02 -15.49
CA PRO A 432 27.29 -3.01 -16.92
C PRO A 432 27.00 -4.40 -17.51
N PRO A 433 26.47 -4.48 -18.75
CA PRO A 433 26.32 -5.76 -19.43
C PRO A 433 27.70 -6.41 -19.48
N VAL A 434 27.80 -7.63 -18.95
CA VAL A 434 29.02 -8.43 -19.05
C VAL A 434 29.24 -8.67 -20.54
N THR A 435 30.10 -7.86 -21.15
CA THR A 435 30.70 -8.16 -22.44
C THR A 435 31.48 -9.45 -22.22
N GLN A 436 30.91 -10.56 -22.69
CA GLN A 436 31.69 -11.76 -22.92
C GLN A 436 32.71 -11.40 -24.00
N GLU A 437 33.91 -10.99 -23.60
CA GLU A 437 35.06 -11.04 -24.48
C GLU A 437 35.36 -12.52 -24.76
N VAL A 438 34.98 -12.90 -25.98
CA VAL A 438 35.46 -13.97 -26.87
C VAL A 438 35.54 -15.39 -26.31
#